data_AF-A0A524HHQ5-F1
#
_entry.id   AF-A0A524HHQ5-F1
#
_cell.length_a   1.000
_cell.length_b   1.000
_cell.length_c   1.000
_cell.angle_alpha   90.00
_cell.angle_beta   90.00
_cell.angle_gamma   90.00
#
_symmetry.space_group_name_H-M   'P 1'
#
loop_
_entity.id
_entity.type
_entity.pdbx_description
1 polymer ?
#
loop_
_entity_poly.entity_id
_entity_poly.type
_entity_poly.pdbx_seq_one_letter_code
_entity_poly.pdbx_strand_id
1 'polypeptide(L)'
;MAIFPPLSIGWFYGWIPIALFYGVFILLLKIFPKETVERLYDFSHLTDGQSGAAKIGLPFALAGMALILFTSLHIGQPVFWIGLSVYLVGFAGFFYSLHSFNITPLGPWVFTRSPAIPSGWHLPWLSWDAA
;
A
#
# COMPACT_ATOMS: atom_id res chain seq x y z
N MET A 1 23.13 8.57 -28.41
CA MET A 1 22.72 8.31 -27.00
C MET A 1 21.63 7.26 -27.06
N ALA A 2 21.85 6.07 -26.49
CA ALA A 2 20.86 5.00 -26.55
C ALA A 2 19.70 5.33 -25.59
N ILE A 3 18.48 5.36 -26.12
CA ILE A 3 17.26 5.61 -25.34
C ILE A 3 16.95 4.42 -24.44
N PHE A 4 17.43 3.23 -24.81
CA PHE A 4 17.32 2.02 -24.02
C PHE A 4 18.65 1.72 -23.33
N PRO A 5 18.69 1.66 -21.98
CA PRO A 5 19.83 1.09 -21.28
C PRO A 5 20.02 -0.38 -21.73
N PRO A 6 21.24 -0.93 -21.66
CA PRO A 6 21.45 -2.35 -21.92
C PRO A 6 20.71 -3.17 -20.85
N LEU A 7 19.56 -3.74 -21.21
CA LEU A 7 18.85 -4.71 -20.40
C LEU A 7 19.61 -6.04 -20.49
N SER A 8 20.33 -6.37 -19.44
CA SER A 8 20.93 -7.68 -19.26
C SER A 8 20.26 -8.38 -18.07
N ILE A 9 20.42 -9.70 -17.96
CA ILE A 9 19.92 -10.46 -16.82
C ILE A 9 21.07 -11.24 -16.21
N GLY A 10 21.09 -11.36 -14.90
CA GLY A 10 22.11 -12.07 -14.17
C GLY A 10 21.85 -12.00 -12.68
N TRP A 11 22.84 -12.39 -11.88
CA TRP A 11 22.62 -12.63 -10.46
C TRP A 11 22.49 -11.34 -9.62
N PHE A 12 23.27 -10.30 -9.92
CA PHE A 12 23.26 -9.01 -9.20
C PHE A 12 22.47 -7.92 -9.94
N TYR A 13 21.15 -8.09 -10.02
CA TYR A 13 20.26 -7.15 -10.70
C TYR A 13 19.23 -6.55 -9.73
N GLY A 14 18.44 -5.59 -10.20
CA GLY A 14 17.41 -4.90 -9.42
C GLY A 14 16.29 -5.79 -8.86
N TRP A 15 16.26 -7.08 -9.18
CA TRP A 15 15.32 -8.03 -8.57
C TRP A 15 15.63 -8.34 -7.10
N ILE A 16 16.88 -8.18 -6.63
CA ILE A 16 17.25 -8.43 -5.22
C ILE A 16 16.43 -7.57 -4.24
N PRO A 17 16.40 -6.23 -4.35
CA PRO A 17 15.60 -5.40 -3.46
C PRO A 17 14.09 -5.65 -3.58
N ILE A 18 13.61 -6.05 -4.76
CA ILE A 18 12.20 -6.44 -4.97
C ILE A 18 11.90 -7.74 -4.22
N ALA A 19 12.73 -8.77 -4.40
CA ALA A 19 12.58 -10.06 -3.73
C ALA A 19 12.67 -9.90 -2.21
N LEU A 20 13.58 -9.05 -1.72
CA LEU A 20 13.67 -8.71 -0.31
C LEU A 20 12.40 -8.01 0.19
N PHE A 21 11.89 -7.02 -0.55
CA PHE A 21 10.67 -6.29 -0.19
C PHE A 21 9.47 -7.23 -0.07
N TYR A 22 9.19 -8.02 -1.12
CA TYR A 22 8.08 -8.97 -1.12
C TYR A 22 8.28 -10.11 -0.13
N GLY A 23 9.51 -10.60 0.05
CA GLY A 23 9.83 -11.64 1.02
C GLY A 23 9.52 -11.19 2.45
N VAL A 24 9.94 -9.98 2.82
CA VAL A 24 9.63 -9.42 4.14
C VAL A 24 8.15 -9.11 4.28
N PHE A 25 7.50 -8.59 3.23
CA PHE A 25 6.05 -8.38 3.25
C PHE A 25 5.26 -9.66 3.54
N ILE A 26 5.57 -10.75 2.83
CA ILE A 26 4.93 -12.06 3.04
C ILE A 26 5.23 -12.59 4.44
N LEU A 27 6.45 -12.40 4.93
CA LEU A 27 6.84 -12.80 6.29
C LEU A 27 6.02 -12.05 7.35
N LEU A 28 5.86 -10.73 7.20
CA LEU A 28 5.04 -9.91 8.11
C LEU A 28 3.59 -10.35 8.11
N LEU A 29 3.00 -10.60 6.93
CA LEU A 29 1.64 -11.11 6.82
C LEU A 29 1.46 -12.48 7.50
N LYS A 30 2.50 -13.31 7.51
CA LYS A 30 2.48 -14.60 8.25
C LYS A 30 2.63 -14.42 9.76
N ILE A 31 3.36 -13.41 10.22
CA ILE A 31 3.56 -13.10 11.64
C ILE A 31 2.32 -12.42 12.23
N PHE A 32 1.63 -11.61 11.44
CA PHE A 32 0.42 -10.92 11.88
C PHE A 32 -0.75 -11.87 12.10
N PRO A 33 -1.59 -11.59 13.11
CA PRO A 33 -2.78 -12.39 13.37
C PRO A 33 -3.75 -12.29 12.19
N LYS A 34 -4.47 -13.38 11.91
CA LYS A 34 -5.39 -13.49 10.76
C LYS A 34 -6.40 -12.34 10.70
N GLU A 35 -6.87 -11.89 11.87
CA GLU A 35 -7.78 -10.74 12.01
C GLU A 35 -7.18 -9.43 11.50
N THR A 36 -5.90 -9.15 11.78
CA THR A 36 -5.19 -7.98 11.24
C THR A 36 -5.01 -8.09 9.73
N VAL A 37 -4.75 -9.29 9.20
CA VAL A 37 -4.60 -9.51 7.76
C VAL A 37 -5.94 -9.34 7.04
N GLU A 38 -7.02 -9.90 7.58
CA GLU A 38 -8.37 -9.76 7.04
C GLU A 38 -8.80 -8.29 7.01
N ARG A 39 -8.51 -7.54 8.07
CA ARG A 39 -8.73 -6.09 8.13
C ARG A 39 -7.86 -5.30 7.13
N LEU A 40 -6.61 -5.73 6.90
CA LEU A 40 -5.72 -5.09 5.92
C LEU A 40 -6.22 -5.26 4.49
N TYR A 41 -6.86 -6.40 4.20
CA TYR A 41 -7.45 -6.72 2.90
C TYR A 41 -8.96 -6.48 2.82
N ASP A 42 -9.55 -5.79 3.81
CA ASP A 42 -10.97 -5.45 3.78
C ASP A 42 -11.22 -4.31 2.78
N PHE A 43 -11.50 -4.69 1.55
CA PHE A 43 -11.87 -3.76 0.48
C PHE A 43 -13.38 -3.51 0.41
N SER A 44 -14.19 -4.02 1.35
CA SER A 44 -15.66 -3.89 1.32
C SER A 44 -16.14 -2.44 1.37
N HIS A 45 -15.31 -1.53 1.88
CA HIS A 45 -15.58 -0.10 1.97
C HIS A 45 -15.05 0.73 0.79
N LEU A 46 -14.35 0.14 -0.20
CA LEU A 46 -13.92 0.87 -1.40
C LEU A 46 -15.10 1.04 -2.37
N THR A 47 -15.91 2.07 -2.13
CA THR A 47 -16.95 2.57 -3.05
C THR A 47 -16.37 2.83 -4.45
N ASP A 48 -17.14 2.50 -5.48
CA ASP A 48 -16.79 2.39 -6.91
C ASP A 48 -16.00 3.57 -7.53
N GLY A 49 -15.94 4.74 -6.88
CA GLY A 49 -15.21 5.93 -7.33
C GLY A 49 -13.70 5.94 -7.09
N GLN A 50 -13.17 5.20 -6.11
CA GLN A 50 -11.71 5.15 -5.83
C GLN A 50 -10.97 4.09 -6.69
N SER A 51 -11.71 3.23 -7.39
CA SER A 51 -11.18 2.20 -8.28
C SER A 51 -10.40 2.77 -9.47
N GLY A 52 -10.73 3.99 -9.93
CA GLY A 52 -10.11 4.61 -11.10
C GLY A 52 -8.63 4.96 -10.91
N ALA A 53 -8.26 5.51 -9.75
CA ALA A 53 -6.88 5.88 -9.44
C ALA A 53 -5.97 4.64 -9.32
N ALA A 54 -6.47 3.56 -8.72
CA ALA A 54 -5.75 2.29 -8.64
C ALA A 54 -5.54 1.66 -10.02
N LYS A 55 -6.55 1.74 -10.91
CA LYS A 55 -6.47 1.22 -12.28
C LYS A 55 -5.44 1.94 -13.15
N ILE A 56 -5.23 3.24 -12.95
CA ILE A 56 -4.25 4.05 -13.71
C ILE A 56 -2.84 3.90 -13.13
N GLY A 57 -2.72 3.81 -11.80
CA GLY A 57 -1.42 3.61 -11.13
C GLY A 57 -0.83 2.23 -11.40
N LEU A 58 -1.66 1.21 -11.59
CA LEU A 58 -1.24 -0.17 -11.80
C LEU A 58 -0.32 -0.38 -13.02
N PRO A 59 -0.68 0.04 -14.26
CA PRO A 59 0.21 -0.14 -15.41
C PRO A 59 1.51 0.64 -15.28
N PHE A 60 1.48 1.82 -14.65
CA PHE A 60 2.68 2.61 -14.39
C PHE A 60 3.61 1.91 -13.39
N ALA A 61 3.05 1.37 -12.30
CA ALA A 61 3.79 0.59 -11.32
C ALA A 61 4.36 -0.70 -11.92
N LEU A 62 3.61 -1.40 -12.77
CA LEU A 62 4.08 -2.59 -13.49
C LEU A 62 5.21 -2.27 -14.45
N ALA A 63 5.10 -1.17 -15.20
CA ALA A 63 6.16 -0.72 -16.10
C ALA A 63 7.44 -0.35 -15.32
N GLY A 64 7.31 0.37 -14.21
CA GLY A 64 8.43 0.69 -13.32
C GLY A 64 9.06 -0.57 -12.72
N MET A 65 8.25 -1.53 -12.28
CA MET A 65 8.71 -2.82 -11.77
C MET A 65 9.51 -3.59 -12.82
N ALA A 66 8.97 -3.71 -14.03
CA ALA A 66 9.66 -4.36 -15.13
C ALA A 66 11.01 -3.68 -15.41
N LEU A 67 11.04 -2.35 -15.43
CA LEU A 67 12.27 -1.58 -15.64
C LEU A 67 13.31 -1.86 -14.54
N ILE A 68 12.91 -1.88 -13.27
CA ILE A 68 13.81 -2.20 -12.14
C ILE A 68 14.33 -3.63 -12.24
N LEU A 69 13.49 -4.61 -12.61
CA LEU A 69 13.89 -6.01 -12.74
C LEU A 69 15.00 -6.21 -13.77
N PHE A 70 14.94 -5.51 -14.90
CA PHE A 70 15.93 -5.60 -15.98
C PHE A 70 17.08 -4.58 -15.84
N THR A 71 17.05 -3.73 -14.81
CA THR A 71 18.13 -2.76 -14.57
C THR A 71 19.33 -3.45 -13.93
N SER A 72 20.49 -3.32 -14.60
CA SER A 72 21.77 -3.82 -14.11
C SER A 72 22.28 -3.01 -12.93
N LEU A 73 22.53 -3.69 -11.80
CA LEU A 73 22.86 -3.06 -10.53
C LEU A 73 24.37 -2.79 -10.44
N HIS A 74 24.77 -1.56 -10.75
CA HIS A 74 26.17 -1.14 -10.70
C HIS A 74 26.54 -0.62 -9.31
N ILE A 75 27.08 -1.52 -8.46
CA ILE A 75 27.41 -1.25 -7.04
C ILE A 75 28.50 -0.17 -6.88
N GLY A 76 29.30 0.09 -7.93
CA GLY A 76 30.36 1.11 -7.92
C GLY A 76 29.92 2.54 -8.21
N GLN A 77 28.64 2.79 -8.51
CA GLN A 77 28.15 4.13 -8.87
C GLN A 77 27.55 4.84 -7.64
N PRO A 78 27.77 6.16 -7.45
CA PRO A 78 27.19 6.90 -6.32
C PRO A 78 25.66 6.91 -6.35
N VAL A 79 25.06 6.86 -7.55
CA VAL A 79 23.60 6.79 -7.74
C VAL A 79 23.01 5.53 -7.11
N PHE A 80 23.76 4.42 -7.09
CA PHE A 80 23.32 3.18 -6.44
C PHE A 80 23.15 3.38 -4.93
N TRP A 81 24.10 4.04 -4.27
CA TRP A 81 24.04 4.31 -2.83
C TRP A 81 22.90 5.26 -2.45
N ILE A 82 22.63 6.26 -3.30
CA ILE A 82 21.47 7.15 -3.13
C ILE A 82 20.17 6.34 -3.23
N GLY A 83 20.03 5.54 -4.30
CA GLY A 83 18.85 4.69 -4.49
C GLY A 83 18.66 3.68 -3.35
N LEU A 84 19.74 3.07 -2.86
CA LEU A 84 19.72 2.16 -1.72
C LEU A 84 19.27 2.85 -0.43
N SER A 85 19.75 4.08 -0.19
CA SER A 85 19.35 4.86 0.98
C SER A 85 17.86 5.19 0.95
N VAL A 86 17.35 5.63 -0.20
CA VAL A 86 15.92 5.90 -0.41
C VAL A 86 15.10 4.61 -0.22
N TYR A 87 15.58 3.48 -0.76
CA TYR A 87 14.95 2.17 -0.57
C TYR A 87 14.86 1.79 0.91
N LEU A 88 15.96 1.91 1.67
CA LEU A 88 15.98 1.56 3.09
C LEU A 88 15.06 2.45 3.92
N VAL A 89 15.01 3.75 3.64
CA VAL A 89 14.09 4.68 4.31
C VAL A 89 12.64 4.32 4.01
N GLY A 90 12.31 4.09 2.74
CA GLY A 90 10.96 3.65 2.34
C GLY A 90 10.57 2.31 2.97
N PHE A 91 11.51 1.37 3.03
CA PHE A 91 11.32 0.06 3.64
C PHE A 91 11.09 0.14 5.15
N ALA A 92 11.85 0.97 5.86
CA ALA A 92 11.65 1.22 7.28
C ALA A 92 10.29 1.87 7.55
N GLY A 93 9.90 2.86 6.74
CA GLY A 93 8.57 3.48 6.82
C GLY A 93 7.44 2.49 6.59
N PHE A 94 7.60 1.59 5.62
CA PHE A 94 6.65 0.50 5.37
C PHE A 94 6.50 -0.43 6.57
N PHE A 95 7.63 -0.88 7.14
CA PHE A 95 7.63 -1.72 8.34
C PHE A 95 6.97 -1.02 9.53
N TYR A 96 7.29 0.25 9.75
CA TYR A 96 6.69 1.06 10.80
C TYR A 96 5.17 1.21 10.63
N SER A 97 4.71 1.46 9.40
CA SER A 97 3.28 1.56 9.10
C SER A 97 2.52 0.27 9.40
N LEU A 98 3.05 -0.87 8.95
CA LEU A 98 2.45 -2.18 9.22
C LEU A 98 2.48 -2.54 10.71
N HIS A 99 3.58 -2.27 11.39
CA HIS A 99 3.67 -2.48 12.84
C HIS A 99 2.66 -1.59 13.58
N SER A 100 2.55 -0.32 13.19
CA SER A 100 1.57 0.62 13.74
C SER A 100 0.13 0.14 13.54
N PHE A 101 -0.17 -0.42 12.36
CA PHE A 101 -1.48 -1.01 12.10
C PHE A 101 -1.77 -2.23 12.98
N ASN A 102 -0.77 -3.09 13.19
CA ASN A 102 -0.88 -4.28 14.03
C ASN A 102 -1.08 -3.96 15.52
N ILE A 103 -0.42 -2.92 16.05
CA ILE A 103 -0.58 -2.50 17.46
C ILE A 103 -1.82 -1.67 17.70
N THR A 104 -2.49 -1.18 16.65
CA THR A 104 -3.71 -0.39 16.81
C THR A 104 -4.83 -1.32 17.26
N PRO A 105 -5.30 -1.24 18.52
CA PRO A 105 -6.38 -2.10 18.98
C PRO A 105 -7.62 -1.85 18.11
N LEU A 106 -8.49 -2.85 18.04
CA LEU A 106 -9.87 -2.70 17.62
C LEU A 106 -10.59 -1.84 18.66
N GLY A 107 -10.23 -0.57 18.73
CA GLY A 107 -10.99 0.42 19.45
C GLY A 107 -12.36 0.52 18.77
N PRO A 108 -13.43 0.71 19.54
CA PRO A 108 -14.75 1.03 18.99
C PRO A 108 -14.66 2.42 18.35
N TRP A 109 -14.06 2.51 17.16
CA TRP A 109 -14.18 3.66 16.30
C TRP A 109 -15.58 3.61 15.71
N VAL A 110 -16.56 4.05 16.50
CA VAL A 110 -17.62 4.96 16.08
C VAL A 110 -18.17 4.69 14.67
N PHE A 111 -18.44 3.42 14.36
CA PHE A 111 -19.69 3.05 13.70
C PHE A 111 -20.74 2.85 14.80
N THR A 112 -20.86 3.80 15.72
CA THR A 112 -22.21 4.10 16.17
C THR A 112 -22.93 4.47 14.89
N ARG A 113 -23.85 3.59 14.48
CA ARG A 113 -25.03 3.97 13.70
C ARG A 113 -25.32 5.44 13.96
N SER A 114 -25.60 6.20 12.89
CA SER A 114 -26.32 7.46 12.93
C SER A 114 -27.01 7.62 14.28
N PRO A 115 -26.65 8.63 15.11
CA PRO A 115 -27.09 8.70 16.50
C PRO A 115 -28.56 8.36 16.49
N ALA A 116 -28.92 7.24 17.13
CA ALA A 116 -30.30 6.83 17.22
C ALA A 116 -31.03 8.08 17.72
N ILE A 117 -31.78 8.73 16.83
CA ILE A 117 -32.49 9.95 17.15
C ILE A 117 -33.32 9.54 18.36
N PRO A 118 -33.10 10.13 19.54
CA PRO A 118 -33.84 9.70 20.71
C PRO A 118 -35.30 9.90 20.35
N SER A 119 -36.14 8.90 20.61
CA SER A 119 -37.51 8.77 20.09
C SER A 119 -38.49 9.90 20.48
N GLY A 120 -37.98 11.04 20.97
CA GLY A 120 -38.70 12.28 21.27
C GLY A 120 -38.08 13.55 20.65
N TRP A 121 -37.04 13.46 19.82
CA TRP A 121 -36.51 14.61 19.06
C TRP A 121 -36.99 14.58 17.62
N HIS A 122 -38.23 15.02 17.40
CA HIS A 122 -38.69 15.41 16.07
C HIS A 122 -38.01 16.75 15.71
N LEU A 123 -37.00 16.71 14.84
CA LEU A 123 -36.44 17.92 14.22
C LEU A 123 -37.36 18.30 13.05
N PRO A 124 -38.10 19.43 13.12
CA PRO A 124 -39.13 19.78 12.13
C PRO A 124 -38.63 20.04 10.70
N TRP A 125 -37.32 20.06 10.48
CA TRP A 125 -36.70 20.45 9.21
C TRP A 125 -36.02 19.28 8.47
N LEU A 126 -36.20 18.04 8.95
CA LEU A 126 -35.71 16.82 8.30
C LEU A 126 -36.86 15.95 7.78
N SER A 127 -37.91 16.56 7.23
CA SER A 127 -38.87 15.87 6.37
C SER A 127 -38.34 15.90 4.94
N TRP A 128 -37.72 14.79 4.52
CA TRP A 128 -37.57 14.51 3.10
C TRP A 128 -38.93 14.07 2.60
N ASP A 129 -39.74 15.04 2.17
CA ASP A 129 -40.89 14.77 1.32
C ASP A 129 -40.34 14.30 -0.03
N ALA A 130 -40.39 12.99 -0.22
CA ALA A 130 -40.22 12.38 -1.53
C ALA A 130 -41.36 12.87 -2.44
N ALA A 131 -40.98 13.74 -3.38
CA ALA A 131 -41.68 13.97 -4.64
C ALA A 131 -40.85 13.35 -5.77
#